data_AF-A0A545UFF7-F1
#
_entry.id   AF-A0A545UFF7-F1
#
_cell.length_a   1.000
_cell.length_b   1.000
_cell.length_c   1.000
_cell.angle_alpha   90.00
_cell.angle_beta   90.00
_cell.angle_gamma   90.00
#
_symmetry.space_group_name_H-M   'P 1'
#
loop_
_entity.id
_entity.type
_entity.pdbx_description
1 polymer ?
#
loop_
_entity_poly.entity_id
_entity_poly.type
_entity_poly.pdbx_seq_one_letter_code
_entity_poly.pdbx_strand_id
1 'polypeptide(L)' 'MDKNHLSTITPGQYQYRLSQMLPWVHVRVFRESISNKEKLCVRLAGFEIDAQKLFQRGEWKAL' A
#
# COMPACT_ATOMS: atom_id res chain seq x y z
N MET A 1 -17.57 9.00 -11.01
CA MET A 1 -16.13 8.67 -11.09
C MET A 1 -15.60 8.61 -9.66
N ASP A 2 -15.69 7.43 -9.07
CA ASP A 2 -15.29 7.15 -7.70
C ASP A 2 -13.78 7.28 -7.55
N LYS A 3 -13.34 8.44 -7.06
CA LYS A 3 -11.98 8.63 -6.54
C LYS A 3 -11.91 7.81 -5.26
N ASN A 4 -11.54 6.54 -5.39
CA ASN A 4 -11.39 5.61 -4.28
C ASN A 4 -10.48 6.24 -3.23
N HIS A 5 -11.10 6.47 -2.09
CA HIS A 5 -10.58 7.23 -0.98
C HIS A 5 -9.41 6.51 -0.32
N LEU A 6 -8.45 7.29 0.16
CA LEU A 6 -7.41 6.92 1.13
C LEU A 6 -7.95 6.23 2.41
N SER A 7 -9.26 6.04 2.57
CA SER A 7 -9.93 5.69 3.83
C SER A 7 -9.99 4.19 4.15
N THR A 8 -9.55 3.29 3.25
CA THR A 8 -9.86 1.84 3.41
C THR A 8 -8.71 0.88 3.09
N ILE A 9 -7.45 1.33 3.01
CA ILE A 9 -6.34 0.37 2.97
C ILE A 9 -6.00 -0.06 4.41
N THR A 10 -6.30 -1.32 4.71
CA THR A 10 -6.04 -1.99 5.98
C THR A 10 -4.79 -2.88 5.86
N PRO A 11 -4.22 -3.35 6.98
CA PRO A 11 -3.18 -4.38 6.93
C PRO A 11 -3.66 -5.62 6.15
N GLY A 12 -2.89 -6.05 5.16
CA GLY A 12 -3.31 -7.09 4.21
C GLY A 12 -2.33 -7.28 3.05
N GLN A 13 -2.72 -8.11 2.08
CA GLN A 13 -1.97 -8.30 0.83
C GLN A 13 -2.64 -7.54 -0.31
N TYR A 14 -1.84 -6.90 -1.15
CA TYR A 14 -2.30 -6.05 -2.24
C TYR A 14 -1.43 -6.21 -3.47
N GLN A 15 -1.96 -5.81 -4.61
CA GLN A 15 -1.22 -5.47 -5.82
C GLN A 15 -1.11 -3.96 -5.94
N TYR A 16 0.09 -3.49 -6.26
CA TYR A 16 0.43 -2.09 -6.45
C TYR A 16 1.08 -1.88 -7.83
N ARG A 17 0.81 -0.76 -8.50
CA ARG A 17 1.62 -0.29 -9.63
C ARG A 17 1.75 1.24 -9.60
N LEU A 18 2.94 1.75 -9.89
CA LEU A 18 3.19 3.20 -9.87
C LEU A 18 2.52 3.92 -11.05
N SER A 19 2.45 3.27 -12.22
CA SER A 19 1.80 3.79 -13.41
C SER A 19 1.26 2.64 -14.27
N GLN A 20 0.37 2.95 -15.20
CA GLN A 20 -0.23 1.96 -16.11
C GLN A 20 0.78 1.25 -17.02
N MET A 21 1.96 1.85 -17.23
CA MET A 21 3.04 1.26 -18.04
C MET A 21 3.91 0.25 -17.27
N LEU A 22 3.80 0.21 -15.94
CA LEU A 22 4.56 -0.68 -15.09
C LEU A 22 3.72 -1.89 -14.67
N PRO A 23 4.35 -3.07 -14.47
CA PRO A 23 3.64 -4.26 -14.03
C PRO A 23 3.11 -4.08 -12.60
N TRP A 24 2.05 -4.81 -12.30
CA TRP A 24 1.58 -4.97 -10.93
C TRP A 24 2.62 -5.74 -10.10
N VAL A 25 2.91 -5.24 -8.91
CA VAL A 25 3.78 -5.89 -7.93
C VAL A 25 2.99 -6.29 -6.69
N HIS A 26 3.31 -7.46 -6.14
CA HIS A 26 2.72 -7.92 -4.89
C HIS A 26 3.36 -7.19 -3.71
N VAL A 27 2.53 -6.64 -2.84
CA VAL A 27 2.95 -5.92 -1.64
C VAL A 27 2.13 -6.37 -0.44
N ARG A 28 2.74 -6.24 0.75
CA ARG A 28 2.05 -6.48 2.02
C ARG A 28 2.00 -5.19 2.82
N VAL A 29 0.79 -4.80 3.23
CA VAL A 29 0.56 -3.68 4.16
C VAL A 29 0.50 -4.24 5.57
N PHE A 30 1.24 -3.64 6.50
CA PHE A 30 1.25 -4.03 7.92
C PHE A 30 1.45 -2.80 8.80
N ARG A 31 1.17 -2.94 10.11
CA ARG A 31 1.44 -1.87 11.09
C ARG A 31 2.90 -1.95 11.52
N GLU A 32 3.60 -0.82 11.52
CA GLU A 32 5.03 -0.75 11.90
C GLU A 32 5.25 -1.24 13.34
N SER A 33 4.34 -0.89 14.25
CA SER A 33 4.45 -1.23 15.66
C SER A 33 3.08 -1.52 16.28
N ILE A 34 3.07 -2.40 17.29
CA ILE A 34 1.90 -2.68 18.12
C ILE A 34 1.50 -1.41 18.92
N SER A 35 2.50 -0.61 19.31
CA SER A 35 2.31 0.62 20.08
C SER A 35 1.87 1.81 19.22
N ASN A 36 2.20 1.80 17.92
CA ASN A 36 1.79 2.83 16.96
C ASN A 36 0.87 2.22 15.90
N LYS A 37 -0.42 2.14 16.22
CA LYS A 37 -1.44 1.49 15.39
C LYS A 37 -1.80 2.27 14.11
N GLU A 38 -1.40 3.52 14.02
CA GLU A 38 -1.76 4.43 12.93
C GLU A 38 -0.76 4.37 11.78
N LYS A 39 0.50 4.01 12.06
CA LYS A 39 1.53 3.96 11.02
C LYS A 39 1.51 2.63 10.27
N LEU A 40 1.18 2.71 8.99
CA LEU A 40 1.22 1.59 8.06
C LEU A 40 2.52 1.60 7.25
N CYS A 41 3.07 0.41 7.04
CA CYS A 41 4.23 0.14 6.21
C CYS A 41 3.85 -0.83 5.09
N VAL A 42 4.52 -0.69 3.95
CA VAL A 42 4.39 -1.55 2.78
C VAL A 42 5.70 -2.31 2.64
N ARG A 43 5.62 -3.65 2.61
CA ARG A 43 6.74 -4.52 2.27
C ARG A 43 6.65 -4.92 0.81
N LEU A 44 7.69 -4.65 0.04
CA LEU A 44 7.87 -5.03 -1.36
C LEU A 44 9.26 -5.62 -1.54
N ALA A 45 9.35 -6.88 -2.00
CA ALA A 45 10.63 -7.53 -2.32
C ALA A 45 11.72 -7.41 -1.22
N GLY A 46 11.32 -7.42 0.05
CA GLY A 46 12.22 -7.28 1.20
C GLY A 46 12.50 -5.83 1.65
N PHE A 47 12.07 -4.83 0.88
CA PHE A 47 12.13 -3.42 1.26
C PHE A 47 10.87 -2.98 1.99
N GLU A 48 11.03 -2.08 2.95
CA GLU A 48 9.94 -1.49 3.71
C GLU A 48 9.84 0.00 3.42
N ILE A 49 8.64 0.44 3.09
CA ILE A 49 8.35 1.82 2.69
C ILE A 49 7.15 2.30 3.48
N ASP A 50 7.16 3.57 3.87
CA ASP A 50 6.00 4.23 4.46
C ASP A 50 4.79 4.16 3.51
N ALA A 51 3.69 3.58 4.00
CA ALA A 51 2.52 3.36 3.18
C ALA A 51 1.86 4.67 2.74
N GLN A 52 1.90 5.74 3.57
CA GLN A 52 1.29 7.02 3.23
C GLN A 52 1.91 7.65 1.99
N LYS A 53 3.23 7.52 1.82
CA LYS A 53 3.94 8.04 0.63
C LYS A 53 3.56 7.30 -0.64
N LEU A 54 3.26 6.02 -0.52
CA LEU A 54 2.95 5.09 -1.60
C LEU A 54 1.47 5.15 -2.00
N PHE A 55 0.55 5.31 -1.04
CA PHE A 55 -0.88 5.43 -1.30
C PHE A 55 -1.25 6.67 -2.12
N GLN A 56 -0.49 7.74 -2.00
CA GLN A 56 -0.67 8.94 -2.81
C GLN A 56 -0.15 8.81 -4.24
N ARG A 57 0.57 7.72 -4.56
CA ARG A 57 1.33 7.57 -5.80
C ARG A 57 1.08 6.21 -6.41
N GLY A 58 0.15 6.13 -7.36
CA GLY A 58 -0.10 4.92 -8.14
C GLY A 58 -1.46 4.29 -7.89
N GLU A 59 -1.62 3.07 -8.40
CA GLU A 59 -2.87 2.31 -8.36
C GLU A 59 -2.73 1.10 -7.44
N TRP A 60 -3.83 0.76 -6.77
CA TRP A 60 -3.90 -0.28 -5.74
C TRP A 60 -5.06 -1.22 -6.02
N LYS A 61 -4.84 -2.50 -5.74
CA LYS A 61 -5.84 -3.56 -5.86
C LYS A 61 -5.70 -4.52 -4.69
N ALA A 62 -6.79 -4.81 -3.99
CA ALA A 62 -6.82 -5.86 -2.96
C ALA A 62 -6.72 -7.24 -3.61
N LEU A 63 -6.03 -8.17 -2.93
CA LEU A 63 -5.96 -9.58 -3.30
C LEU A 63 -6.99 -10.41 -2.54
#